data_AF-A0A5M9QJM7-F1
#
_entry.id   AF-A0A5M9QJM7-F1
#
_cell.length_a   1.000
_cell.length_b   1.000
_cell.length_c   1.000
_cell.angle_alpha   90.00
_cell.angle_beta   90.00
_cell.angle_gamma   90.00
#
_symmetry.space_group_name_H-M   'P 1'
#
loop_
_entity.id
_entity.type
_entity.pdbx_description
1 polymer ?
#
loop_
_entity_poly.entity_id
_entity_poly.type
_entity_poly.pdbx_seq_one_letter_code
_entity_poly.pdbx_strand_id
1 'polypeptide(L)'
;MPLPLPKVRAFITLMRPHQYSKNLFIFAPAFFGFGQYDLGAVALDLLVAFCGFCLIASGIYAINDCLDAKLDALHPSKASRPVASGAISPLLAYIFGIALILLGGGHI
;
A
#
# COMPACT_ATOMS: atom_id res chain seq x y z
N MET A 1 -20.65 -9.26 16.34
CA MET A 1 -19.36 -8.66 16.73
C MET A 1 -18.27 -9.36 15.92
N PRO A 2 -17.66 -8.73 14.89
CA PRO A 2 -16.59 -9.40 14.16
C PRO A 2 -15.40 -9.61 15.10
N LEU A 3 -14.83 -10.82 15.11
CA LEU A 3 -13.62 -11.11 15.88
C LEU A 3 -12.49 -10.14 15.47
N PRO A 4 -11.66 -9.65 16.42
CA PRO A 4 -10.47 -8.89 16.06
C PRO A 4 -9.60 -9.77 15.16
N LEU A 5 -9.36 -9.31 13.93
CA LEU A 5 -8.36 -9.93 13.06
C LEU A 5 -7.04 -10.01 13.85
N PRO A 6 -6.25 -11.10 13.72
CA PRO A 6 -4.91 -11.13 14.29
C PRO A 6 -4.18 -9.85 13.87
N LYS A 7 -3.57 -9.12 14.82
CA LYS A 7 -3.04 -7.76 14.58
C LYS A 7 -2.23 -7.65 13.27
N VAL A 8 -1.38 -8.64 12.99
CA VAL A 8 -0.59 -8.74 11.74
C VAL A 8 -1.47 -8.77 10.49
N ARG A 9 -2.52 -9.59 10.47
CA ARG A 9 -3.46 -9.70 9.34
C ARG A 9 -4.19 -8.38 9.09
N ALA A 10 -4.49 -7.62 10.13
CA ALA A 10 -5.11 -6.30 9.99
C ALA A 10 -4.19 -5.33 9.24
N PHE A 11 -2.90 -5.30 9.57
CA PHE A 11 -1.91 -4.46 8.87
C PHE A 11 -1.71 -4.89 7.41
N ILE A 12 -1.60 -6.19 7.14
CA ILE A 12 -1.50 -6.70 5.76
C ILE A 12 -2.75 -6.31 4.95
N THR A 13 -3.93 -6.38 5.56
CA THR A 13 -5.18 -5.97 4.92
C THR A 13 -5.18 -4.46 4.63
N LEU A 14 -4.69 -3.64 5.58
CA LEU A 14 -4.56 -2.19 5.43
C LEU A 14 -3.63 -1.78 4.28
N MET A 15 -2.57 -2.55 4.03
CA MET A 15 -1.63 -2.32 2.91
C MET A 15 -2.24 -2.61 1.53
N ARG A 16 -3.32 -3.41 1.46
CA ARG A 16 -4.04 -3.76 0.22
C ARG A 16 -3.14 -4.36 -0.89
N PRO A 17 -2.40 -5.46 -0.62
CA PRO A 17 -1.51 -6.08 -1.62
C PRO A 17 -2.22 -6.52 -2.91
N HIS A 18 -3.52 -6.82 -2.83
CA HIS A 18 -4.35 -7.13 -4.00
C HIS A 18 -4.45 -5.98 -5.02
N GLN A 19 -4.10 -4.74 -4.65
CA GLN A 19 -4.10 -3.58 -5.55
C GLN A 19 -2.74 -3.31 -6.21
N TYR A 20 -1.69 -4.08 -5.89
CA TYR A 20 -0.35 -3.86 -6.44
C TYR A 20 -0.25 -4.15 -7.94
N SER A 21 -1.23 -4.82 -8.52
CA SER A 21 -1.33 -4.98 -9.99
C SER A 21 -1.36 -3.63 -10.72
N LYS A 22 -1.89 -2.57 -10.09
CA LYS A 22 -1.87 -1.21 -10.63
C LYS A 22 -0.44 -0.63 -10.70
N ASN A 23 0.48 -1.13 -9.90
CA ASN A 23 1.87 -0.65 -9.88
C ASN A 23 2.72 -1.33 -10.97
N LEU A 24 2.20 -2.34 -11.67
CA LEU A 24 2.92 -2.99 -12.77
C LEU A 24 3.24 -2.04 -13.94
N PHE A 25 2.57 -0.90 -14.03
CA PHE A 25 2.90 0.15 -15.00
C PHE A 25 4.33 0.68 -14.87
N ILE A 26 4.99 0.50 -13.72
CA ILE A 26 6.41 0.85 -13.53
C ILE A 26 7.32 0.09 -14.49
N PHE A 27 6.93 -1.12 -14.91
CA PHE A 27 7.71 -1.91 -15.86
C PHE A 27 7.48 -1.50 -17.32
N ALA A 28 6.45 -0.69 -17.63
CA ALA A 28 6.10 -0.35 -19.00
C ALA A 28 7.26 0.27 -19.81
N PRO A 29 8.09 1.18 -19.27
CA PRO A 29 9.24 1.72 -20.00
C PRO A 29 10.24 0.66 -20.45
N ALA A 30 10.46 -0.38 -19.64
CA ALA A 30 11.38 -1.47 -19.98
C ALA A 30 10.88 -2.32 -21.16
N PHE A 31 9.55 -2.48 -21.28
CA PHE A 31 8.93 -3.21 -22.39
C PHE A 31 8.86 -2.37 -23.69
N PHE A 32 8.60 -1.07 -23.57
CA PHE A 32 8.41 -0.18 -24.73
C PHE A 32 9.67 0.60 -25.13
N GLY A 33 10.80 0.42 -24.43
CA GLY A 33 12.06 1.09 -24.77
C GLY A 33 12.75 0.60 -26.05
N PHE A 34 12.16 -0.34 -26.81
CA PHE A 34 12.67 -0.84 -28.11
C PHE A 34 14.17 -1.14 -28.16
N GLY A 35 14.72 -1.79 -27.12
CA GLY A 35 16.13 -2.19 -27.06
C GLY A 35 17.10 -1.12 -26.53
N GLN A 36 16.58 0.02 -26.04
CA GLN A 36 17.40 1.05 -25.39
C GLN A 36 17.91 0.66 -24.00
N TYR A 37 17.33 -0.38 -23.38
CA TYR A 37 17.68 -0.83 -22.04
C TYR A 37 18.25 -2.25 -22.07
N ASP A 38 19.38 -2.43 -21.40
CA ASP A 38 19.82 -3.76 -20.99
C ASP A 38 18.96 -4.21 -19.80
N LEU A 39 18.06 -5.15 -20.06
CA LEU A 39 17.13 -5.69 -19.06
C LEU A 39 17.86 -6.31 -17.87
N GLY A 40 19.05 -6.88 -18.07
CA GLY A 40 19.86 -7.42 -16.98
C GLY A 40 20.36 -6.32 -16.05
N ALA A 41 20.73 -5.17 -16.61
CA ALA A 41 21.22 -4.03 -15.86
C ALA A 41 20.11 -3.30 -15.09
N VAL A 42 18.91 -3.15 -15.67
CA VAL A 42 17.82 -2.36 -15.06
C VAL A 42 16.84 -3.18 -14.22
N ALA A 43 16.91 -4.51 -14.25
CA ALA A 43 15.95 -5.38 -13.55
C ALA A 43 15.87 -5.10 -12.04
N LEU A 44 17.03 -4.87 -11.39
CA LEU A 44 17.07 -4.59 -9.96
C LEU A 44 16.41 -3.23 -9.65
N ASP A 45 16.74 -2.19 -10.42
CA ASP A 45 16.18 -0.85 -10.24
C ASP A 45 14.65 -0.84 -10.42
N LEU A 46 14.16 -1.55 -11.44
CA LEU A 46 12.72 -1.70 -11.67
C LEU A 46 12.02 -2.45 -10.54
N LEU A 47 12.65 -3.49 -9.97
CA LEU A 47 12.11 -4.23 -8.84
C LEU A 47 12.09 -3.36 -7.57
N VAL A 48 13.15 -2.60 -7.32
CA VAL A 48 13.23 -1.64 -6.21
C VAL A 48 12.16 -0.56 -6.36
N ALA A 49 12.03 0.03 -7.55
CA ALA A 49 10.97 1.00 -7.85
C ALA A 49 9.58 0.41 -7.64
N PHE A 50 9.31 -0.80 -8.14
CA PHE A 50 8.03 -1.48 -7.94
C PHE A 50 7.71 -1.69 -6.46
N CYS A 51 8.66 -2.22 -5.69
CA CYS A 51 8.50 -2.42 -4.25
C CYS A 51 8.29 -1.09 -3.51
N GLY A 52 9.07 -0.06 -3.84
CA GLY A 52 8.94 1.26 -3.26
C GLY A 52 7.57 1.89 -3.53
N PHE A 53 7.07 1.81 -4.77
CA PHE A 53 5.71 2.26 -5.12
C PHE A 53 4.63 1.45 -4.40
N CYS A 54 4.82 0.15 -4.19
CA CYS A 54 3.89 -0.66 -3.38
C CYS A 54 3.82 -0.17 -1.93
N LEU A 55 4.96 0.17 -1.34
CA LEU A 55 5.02 0.73 0.02
C LEU A 55 4.37 2.12 0.08
N ILE A 56 4.70 3.02 -0.85
CA ILE A 56 4.09 4.36 -0.92
C ILE A 56 2.58 4.26 -1.08
N ALA A 57 2.09 3.44 -2.03
CA ALA A 57 0.65 3.22 -2.24
C ALA A 57 -0.04 2.66 -0.99
N SER A 58 0.59 1.70 -0.32
CA SER A 58 0.10 1.14 0.94
C SER A 58 -0.01 2.22 2.03
N GLY A 59 0.98 3.11 2.11
CA GLY A 59 0.97 4.19 3.08
C GLY A 59 -0.12 5.22 2.80
N ILE A 60 -0.35 5.56 1.53
CA ILE A 60 -1.47 6.41 1.11
C ILE A 60 -2.82 5.76 1.49
N TYR A 61 -2.99 4.45 1.26
CA TYR A 61 -4.22 3.76 1.68
C TYR A 61 -4.41 3.75 3.19
N ALA A 62 -3.33 3.59 3.97
CA ALA A 62 -3.40 3.61 5.43
C ALA A 62 -3.80 5.00 5.96
N ILE A 63 -3.27 6.07 5.37
CA ILE A 63 -3.65 7.45 5.71
C ILE A 63 -5.10 7.72 5.31
N ASN A 64 -5.53 7.28 4.12
CA ASN A 64 -6.93 7.45 3.69
C ASN A 64 -7.89 6.73 4.64
N ASP A 65 -7.62 5.47 5.02
CA ASP A 65 -8.47 4.74 5.96
C ASP A 65 -8.45 5.35 7.38
N CYS A 66 -7.38 6.07 7.76
CA CYS A 66 -7.35 6.88 8.98
C CYS A 66 -8.30 8.09 8.88
N LEU A 67 -8.20 8.87 7.80
CA LEU A 67 -9.02 10.07 7.61
C LEU A 67 -10.51 9.73 7.44
N ASP A 68 -10.79 8.63 6.74
CA ASP A 68 -12.16 8.21 6.42
C ASP A 68 -12.79 7.32 7.50
N ALA A 69 -12.07 6.98 8.58
CA ALA A 69 -12.47 5.96 9.56
C ALA A 69 -13.93 6.10 10.06
N LYS A 70 -14.36 7.32 10.37
CA LYS A 70 -15.73 7.60 10.85
C LYS A 70 -16.78 7.40 9.75
N LEU A 71 -16.49 7.85 8.53
CA LEU A 71 -17.39 7.73 7.39
C LEU A 71 -17.48 6.28 6.91
N ASP A 72 -16.34 5.59 6.86
CA ASP A 72 -16.26 4.19 6.46
C ASP A 72 -16.98 3.26 7.43
N ALA A 73 -17.00 3.59 8.74
CA ALA A 73 -17.77 2.85 9.74
C ALA A 73 -19.28 2.86 9.49
N LEU A 74 -19.80 3.89 8.81
CA LEU A 74 -21.22 4.00 8.44
C LEU A 74 -21.55 3.30 7.11
N HIS A 75 -20.54 2.88 6.34
CA HIS A 75 -20.73 2.34 5.00
C HIS A 75 -20.80 0.79 5.01
N PRO A 76 -21.82 0.16 4.39
CA PRO A 76 -22.05 -1.29 4.48
C PRO A 76 -20.85 -2.17 4.10
N SER A 77 -20.11 -1.79 3.05
CA SER A 77 -18.94 -2.54 2.57
C SER A 77 -17.58 -2.08 3.11
N LYS A 78 -17.52 -0.93 3.81
CA LYS A 78 -16.24 -0.36 4.30
C LYS A 78 -16.13 -0.41 5.83
N ALA A 79 -17.22 -0.69 6.55
CA ALA A 79 -17.21 -0.80 8.00
C ALA A 79 -16.31 -1.93 8.52
N SER A 80 -16.01 -2.93 7.67
CA SER A 80 -15.08 -4.01 7.99
C SER A 80 -13.60 -3.67 7.78
N ARG A 81 -13.28 -2.45 7.32
CA ARG A 81 -11.87 -2.02 7.17
C ARG A 81 -11.19 -2.03 8.54
N PRO A 82 -9.88 -2.33 8.61
CA PRO A 82 -9.16 -2.42 9.88
C PRO A 82 -9.28 -1.18 10.77
N VAL A 83 -9.29 0.01 10.17
CA VAL A 83 -9.41 1.27 10.93
C VAL A 83 -10.87 1.56 11.31
N ALA A 84 -11.81 1.44 10.36
CA ALA A 84 -13.23 1.68 10.60
C ALA A 84 -13.85 0.71 11.63
N SER A 85 -13.39 -0.54 11.65
CA SER A 85 -13.83 -1.57 12.62
C SER A 85 -13.16 -1.45 13.99
N GLY A 86 -12.16 -0.58 14.15
CA GLY A 86 -11.38 -0.41 15.37
C GLY A 86 -10.29 -1.48 15.61
N ALA A 87 -10.02 -2.36 14.63
CA ALA A 87 -8.93 -3.34 14.73
C ALA A 87 -7.54 -2.67 14.75
N ILE A 88 -7.41 -1.50 14.11
CA ILE A 88 -6.23 -0.63 14.15
C ILE A 88 -6.72 0.78 14.52
N SER A 89 -6.05 1.45 15.47
CA SER A 89 -6.41 2.83 15.82
C SER A 89 -6.04 3.80 14.67
N PRO A 90 -6.80 4.88 14.44
CA PRO A 90 -6.49 5.84 13.39
C PRO A 90 -5.07 6.41 13.47
N LEU A 91 -4.61 6.76 14.68
CA LEU A 91 -3.23 7.25 14.89
C LEU A 91 -2.18 6.22 14.47
N LEU A 92 -2.39 4.95 14.78
CA LEU A 92 -1.44 3.89 14.42
C LEU A 92 -1.44 3.65 12.91
N ALA A 93 -2.60 3.69 12.26
CA ALA A 93 -2.70 3.62 10.80
C ALA A 93 -1.98 4.80 10.12
N TYR A 94 -2.11 6.01 10.67
CA TYR A 94 -1.42 7.20 10.16
C TYR A 94 0.10 7.08 10.27
N ILE A 95 0.62 6.76 11.46
CA ILE A 95 2.07 6.59 11.69
C ILE A 95 2.62 5.48 10.79
N PHE A 96 1.92 4.36 10.71
CA PHE A 96 2.29 3.26 9.82
C PHE A 96 2.32 3.71 8.35
N GLY A 97 1.32 4.49 7.91
CA GLY A 97 1.28 5.02 6.56
C GLY A 97 2.45 5.94 6.23
N ILE A 98 2.81 6.86 7.13
CA ILE A 98 3.98 7.72 6.99
C ILE A 98 5.27 6.89 6.93
N ALA A 99 5.43 5.90 7.81
CA ALA A 99 6.59 5.02 7.80
C ALA A 99 6.74 4.28 6.47
N LEU A 100 5.64 3.75 5.91
CA LEU A 100 5.66 3.08 4.61
C LEU A 100 6.02 4.03 3.46
N ILE A 101 5.53 5.27 3.47
CA ILE A 101 5.87 6.28 2.45
C ILE A 101 7.37 6.60 2.52
N LEU A 102 7.92 6.81 3.72
CA LEU A 102 9.35 7.10 3.89
C LEU A 102 10.23 5.92 3.46
N LEU A 103 9.86 4.70 3.85
CA LEU A 103 10.57 3.49 3.45
C LEU A 103 10.49 3.25 1.94
N GLY A 104 9.34 3.51 1.33
CA GLY A 104 9.17 3.35 -0.12
C GLY A 104 9.88 4.43 -0.92
N GLY A 105 9.85 5.69 -0.47
CA GLY A 105 10.46 6.83 -1.17
C GLY A 105 11.97 6.99 -0.95
N GLY A 106 12.57 6.31 0.03
CA GLY A 106 14.01 6.41 0.29
C GLY A 106 14.90 5.76 -0.78
N HIS A 107 14.32 5.03 -1.73
CA HIS A 107 15.02 4.19 -2.71
C HIS A 107 14.59 4.44 -4.17
N ILE A 108 13.74 5.44 -4.42
CA ILE A 108 13.23 5.83 -5.75
C ILE A 108 13.63 7.28 -6.00
#